data_AF-A0A956J127-F1
#
_entry.id   AF-A0A956J127-F1
#
_cell.length_a   1.000
_cell.length_b   1.000
_cell.length_c   1.000
_cell.angle_alpha   90.00
_cell.angle_beta   90.00
_cell.angle_gamma   90.00
#
_symmetry.space_group_name_H-M   'P 1'
#
loop_
_entity.id
_entity.type
_entity.pdbx_description
1 polymer ?
#
loop_
_entity_poly.entity_id
_entity_poly.type
_entity_poly.pdbx_seq_one_letter_code
_entity_poly.pdbx_strand_id
1 'polypeptide(L)'
;MKDPGRTLQYGEPASAPGADSRPMNKTPVMDPREMAPAPPAPPSPVPFPAEHRISNPDISPVLPPLPPGAPAWMQRARELSGSLEYCIQSGSPPSPQLHACMDRAWESWYPEGVSWRDIQRTIKVIQRVDEQLRATPPEGESALVVLAEVTRRSLPSAIRRIAPLSTVVSMLRELQRERIQSLAQRQALVKLLGWQDMVERWAHRVIQLVNEG
;
A
#
# COMPACT_ATOMS: atom_id res chain seq x y z
N MET A 1 17.29 37.47 49.06
CA MET A 1 18.75 37.41 48.81
C MET A 1 18.97 36.48 47.63
N LYS A 2 19.55 37.01 46.55
CA LYS A 2 19.80 36.32 45.28
C LYS A 2 21.19 35.68 45.36
N ASP A 3 21.30 34.40 45.01
CA ASP A 3 22.56 33.71 44.73
C ASP A 3 22.89 33.84 43.24
N PRO A 4 23.98 34.53 42.85
CA PRO A 4 24.48 34.50 41.49
C PRO A 4 25.84 33.77 41.43
N GLY A 5 25.94 32.74 40.59
CA GLY A 5 27.24 32.27 40.12
C GLY A 5 27.44 30.77 40.17
N ARG A 6 26.93 30.07 39.15
CA ARG A 6 27.44 28.75 38.79
C ARG A 6 27.91 28.78 37.34
N THR A 7 29.16 29.20 37.18
CA THR A 7 29.89 29.17 35.91
C THR A 7 30.18 27.71 35.56
N LEU A 8 29.58 27.21 34.48
CA LEU A 8 29.90 25.89 33.93
C LEU A 8 31.19 26.01 33.10
N GLN A 9 32.27 25.39 33.58
CA GLN A 9 33.50 25.20 32.81
C GLN A 9 33.24 24.17 31.70
N TYR A 10 33.39 24.59 30.45
CA TYR A 10 33.46 23.70 29.30
C TYR A 10 34.87 23.11 29.25
N GLY A 11 34.98 21.80 29.48
CA GLY A 11 36.20 21.06 29.23
C GLY A 11 36.41 20.84 27.73
N GLU A 12 37.56 21.30 27.24
CA GLU A 12 38.16 20.87 25.97
C GLU A 12 38.43 19.35 25.97
N PRO A 13 38.03 18.62 24.92
CA PRO A 13 38.66 17.36 24.59
C PRO A 13 39.62 17.52 23.40
N ALA A 14 40.90 17.45 23.76
CA ALA A 14 42.03 16.84 23.07
C ALA A 14 41.97 16.64 21.54
N SER A 15 42.84 17.38 20.86
CA SER A 15 43.38 17.08 19.53
C SER A 15 43.90 15.65 19.43
N ALA A 16 43.34 14.87 18.50
CA ALA A 16 43.88 13.57 18.13
C ALA A 16 44.98 13.71 17.04
N PRO A 17 46.14 13.06 17.19
CA PRO A 17 47.17 12.97 16.16
C PRO A 17 46.93 11.76 15.25
N GLY A 18 47.39 11.83 14.00
CA GLY A 18 47.64 10.65 13.18
C GLY A 18 46.86 10.60 11.87
N ALA A 19 47.27 11.41 10.90
CA ALA A 19 46.94 11.19 9.50
C ALA A 19 47.72 9.97 8.98
N ASP A 20 47.12 8.79 9.08
CA ASP A 20 47.68 7.56 8.54
C ASP A 20 47.41 7.49 7.03
N SER A 21 48.44 7.82 6.26
CA SER A 21 48.44 7.84 4.80
C SER A 21 48.44 6.41 4.26
N ARG A 22 47.26 5.84 4.01
CA ARG A 22 47.13 4.57 3.29
C ARG A 22 47.42 4.76 1.79
N PRO A 23 48.22 3.89 1.16
CA PRO A 23 48.43 3.93 -0.28
C PRO A 23 47.12 3.61 -1.01
N MET A 24 46.75 4.49 -1.95
CA MET A 24 45.62 4.32 -2.85
C MET A 24 45.82 3.07 -3.70
N ASN A 25 45.07 2.02 -3.39
CA ASN A 25 44.92 0.88 -4.28
C ASN A 25 44.01 1.32 -5.43
N LYS A 26 44.60 1.59 -6.60
CA LYS A 26 43.87 1.91 -7.83
C LYS A 26 43.18 0.65 -8.32
N THR A 27 41.96 0.42 -7.84
CA THR A 27 41.06 -0.56 -8.43
C THR A 27 40.77 -0.13 -9.87
N PRO A 28 40.92 -1.00 -10.88
CA PRO A 28 40.52 -0.68 -12.23
C PRO A 28 39.02 -0.37 -12.24
N VAL A 29 38.67 0.84 -12.69
CA VAL A 29 37.29 1.22 -12.98
C VAL A 29 36.88 0.40 -14.21
N MET A 30 36.25 -0.75 -13.99
CA MET A 30 35.51 -1.43 -15.05
C MET A 30 34.21 -0.69 -15.27
N ASP A 31 33.94 -0.40 -16.54
CA ASP A 31 32.73 0.26 -17.01
C ASP A 31 31.49 -0.59 -16.62
N PRO A 32 30.54 -0.10 -15.81
CA PRO A 32 29.40 -0.89 -15.33
C PRO A 32 28.42 -1.34 -16.43
N ARG A 33 28.69 -1.00 -17.69
CA ARG A 33 27.81 -1.27 -18.83
C ARG A 33 28.19 -2.47 -19.69
N GLU A 34 29.35 -3.08 -19.49
CA GLU A 34 29.82 -4.19 -20.35
C GLU A 34 29.49 -5.61 -19.86
N MET A 35 28.87 -5.77 -18.68
CA MET A 35 28.61 -7.09 -18.09
C MET A 35 27.20 -7.29 -17.53
N ALA A 36 26.22 -6.48 -17.93
CA ALA A 36 24.83 -6.81 -17.62
C ALA A 36 24.38 -7.93 -18.59
N PRO A 37 24.18 -9.19 -18.13
CA PRO A 37 23.51 -10.18 -18.96
C PRO A 37 22.14 -9.63 -19.36
N ALA A 38 21.74 -9.85 -20.61
CA ALA A 38 20.40 -9.52 -21.06
C ALA A 38 19.39 -10.04 -20.03
N PRO A 39 18.36 -9.25 -19.66
CA PRO A 39 17.37 -9.69 -18.70
C PRO A 39 16.83 -11.05 -19.17
N PRO A 40 16.74 -12.06 -18.28
CA PRO A 40 16.20 -13.34 -18.66
C PRO A 40 14.83 -13.11 -19.30
N ALA A 41 14.60 -13.76 -20.44
CA ALA A 41 13.32 -13.71 -21.11
C ALA A 41 12.21 -13.96 -20.07
N PRO A 42 11.10 -13.21 -20.11
CA PRO A 42 10.01 -13.41 -19.18
C PRO A 42 9.65 -14.90 -19.17
N PRO A 43 9.47 -15.51 -17.99
CA PRO A 43 9.15 -16.93 -17.92
C PRO A 43 7.96 -17.19 -18.84
N SER A 44 8.11 -18.18 -19.72
CA SER A 44 7.02 -18.59 -20.61
C SER A 44 5.77 -18.78 -19.74
N PRO A 45 4.61 -18.23 -20.14
CA PRO A 45 3.40 -18.32 -19.33
C PRO A 45 3.16 -19.80 -19.03
N VAL A 46 3.31 -20.16 -17.75
CA VAL A 46 3.09 -21.54 -17.30
C VAL A 46 1.68 -21.90 -17.75
N PRO A 47 1.50 -22.95 -18.58
CA PRO A 47 0.18 -23.43 -18.91
C PRO A 47 -0.51 -23.78 -17.59
N PHE A 48 -1.63 -23.12 -17.29
CA PHE A 48 -2.49 -23.58 -16.21
C PHE A 48 -2.88 -25.03 -16.52
N PRO A 49 -2.80 -25.96 -15.55
CA PRO A 49 -3.22 -27.33 -15.78
C PRO A 49 -4.66 -27.31 -16.30
N ALA A 50 -4.88 -27.94 -17.45
CA ALA A 50 -6.17 -27.95 -18.18
C ALA A 50 -7.29 -28.68 -17.43
N GLU A 51 -7.02 -29.12 -16.20
CA GLU A 51 -7.77 -30.14 -15.47
C GLU A 51 -8.99 -29.57 -14.70
N HIS A 52 -9.23 -28.26 -14.77
CA HIS A 52 -10.37 -27.62 -14.09
C HIS A 52 -11.26 -26.82 -15.05
N ARG A 53 -11.42 -27.29 -16.29
CA ARG A 53 -12.56 -26.84 -17.11
C ARG A 53 -13.85 -27.40 -16.52
N ILE A 54 -14.52 -26.59 -15.71
CA ILE A 54 -15.89 -26.85 -15.26
C ILE A 54 -16.81 -26.65 -16.48
N SER A 55 -16.84 -27.63 -17.38
CA SER A 55 -17.81 -27.70 -18.47
C SER A 55 -19.05 -28.40 -17.95
N ASN A 56 -19.90 -27.67 -17.22
CA ASN A 56 -21.19 -28.18 -16.78
C ASN A 56 -22.29 -27.57 -17.69
N PRO A 57 -22.98 -28.37 -18.52
CA PRO A 57 -23.91 -27.87 -19.54
C PRO A 57 -25.24 -27.33 -18.99
N ASP A 58 -25.55 -27.55 -17.71
CA ASP A 58 -26.83 -27.17 -17.09
C ASP A 58 -26.87 -25.74 -16.54
N ILE A 59 -25.76 -24.99 -16.63
CA ILE A 59 -25.73 -23.59 -16.20
C ILE A 59 -25.85 -22.72 -17.44
N SER A 60 -27.01 -22.11 -17.60
CA SER A 60 -27.19 -21.10 -18.64
C SER A 60 -26.23 -19.94 -18.36
N PRO A 61 -25.24 -19.67 -19.23
CA PRO A 61 -24.30 -18.60 -18.99
C PRO A 61 -25.05 -17.27 -19.01
N VAL A 62 -25.00 -16.54 -17.89
CA VAL A 62 -25.62 -15.20 -17.76
C VAL A 62 -25.03 -14.21 -18.76
N LEU A 63 -23.79 -14.42 -19.18
CA LEU A 63 -23.07 -13.53 -20.09
C LEU A 63 -23.05 -14.06 -21.54
N PRO A 64 -23.23 -13.19 -22.56
CA PRO A 64 -23.25 -13.58 -23.98
C PRO A 64 -21.91 -14.19 -24.42
N PRO A 65 -21.87 -15.07 -25.44
CA PRO A 65 -20.63 -15.70 -25.89
C PRO A 65 -19.57 -14.67 -26.31
N LEU A 66 -18.30 -15.02 -26.09
CA LEU A 66 -17.18 -14.18 -26.52
C LEU A 66 -17.11 -14.13 -28.06
N PRO A 67 -16.66 -13.01 -28.65
CA PRO A 67 -16.44 -12.95 -30.09
C PRO A 67 -15.35 -13.95 -30.51
N PRO A 68 -15.44 -14.51 -31.74
CA PRO A 68 -14.42 -15.41 -32.25
C PRO A 68 -13.06 -14.69 -32.31
N GLY A 69 -12.03 -15.34 -31.77
CA GLY A 69 -10.68 -14.75 -31.68
C GLY A 69 -10.48 -13.77 -30.51
N ALA A 70 -11.36 -13.77 -29.51
CA ALA A 70 -11.21 -12.92 -28.33
C ALA A 70 -9.80 -13.06 -27.70
N PRO A 71 -9.16 -11.96 -27.27
CA PRO A 71 -7.84 -12.00 -26.66
C PRO A 71 -7.82 -12.82 -25.37
N ALA A 72 -6.65 -13.36 -25.02
CA ALA A 72 -6.50 -14.29 -23.90
C ALA A 72 -6.99 -13.75 -22.55
N TRP A 73 -6.91 -12.44 -22.30
CA TRP A 73 -7.44 -11.84 -21.08
C TRP A 73 -8.97 -11.94 -20.98
N MET A 74 -9.70 -11.79 -22.10
CA MET A 74 -11.16 -11.92 -22.15
C MET A 74 -11.59 -13.35 -21.90
N GLN A 75 -10.85 -14.31 -22.48
CA GLN A 75 -11.09 -15.74 -22.27
C GLN A 75 -10.91 -16.12 -20.79
N ARG A 76 -9.82 -15.67 -20.17
CA ARG A 76 -9.57 -15.90 -18.74
C ARG A 76 -10.58 -15.21 -17.84
N ALA A 77 -10.96 -13.98 -18.15
CA ALA A 77 -12.01 -13.27 -17.41
C ALA A 77 -13.36 -14.00 -17.52
N ARG A 78 -13.66 -14.57 -18.70
CA ARG A 78 -14.86 -15.37 -18.92
C ARG A 78 -14.84 -16.64 -18.07
N GLU A 79 -13.75 -17.39 -18.09
CA GLU A 79 -13.60 -18.61 -17.29
C GLU A 79 -13.76 -18.33 -15.79
N LEU A 80 -13.14 -17.24 -15.29
CA LEU A 80 -13.31 -16.81 -13.90
C LEU A 80 -14.78 -16.46 -13.60
N SER A 81 -15.42 -15.64 -14.44
CA SER A 81 -16.82 -15.25 -14.25
C SER A 81 -17.77 -16.45 -14.24
N GLY A 82 -17.57 -17.43 -15.14
CA GLY A 82 -18.38 -18.64 -15.19
C GLY A 82 -18.19 -19.54 -13.98
N SER A 83 -16.95 -19.64 -13.48
CA SER A 83 -16.65 -20.40 -12.25
C SER A 83 -17.34 -19.77 -11.02
N LEU A 84 -17.36 -18.44 -10.93
CA LEU A 84 -18.04 -17.72 -9.86
C LEU A 84 -19.56 -17.90 -9.93
N GLU A 85 -20.13 -17.73 -11.11
CA GLU A 85 -21.55 -17.90 -11.36
C GLU A 85 -22.00 -19.32 -10.97
N TYR A 86 -21.20 -20.32 -11.31
CA TYR A 86 -21.45 -21.69 -10.90
C TYR A 86 -21.47 -21.87 -9.38
N CYS A 87 -20.47 -21.36 -8.65
CA CYS A 87 -20.44 -21.45 -7.19
C CYS A 87 -21.67 -20.78 -6.56
N ILE A 88 -22.10 -19.63 -7.09
CA ILE A 88 -23.28 -18.91 -6.62
C ILE A 88 -24.55 -19.72 -6.86
N GLN A 89 -24.77 -20.19 -8.09
CA GLN A 89 -25.99 -20.91 -8.46
C GLN A 89 -26.09 -22.30 -7.80
N SER A 90 -24.96 -23.00 -7.67
CA SER A 90 -24.92 -24.32 -7.05
C SER A 90 -24.95 -24.29 -5.52
N GLY A 91 -24.79 -23.12 -4.90
CA GLY A 91 -24.61 -22.97 -3.45
C GLY A 91 -23.37 -23.69 -2.91
N SER A 92 -22.50 -24.21 -3.79
CA SER A 92 -21.30 -24.92 -3.40
C SER A 92 -20.20 -23.94 -3.05
N PRO A 93 -19.51 -24.11 -1.90
CA PRO A 93 -18.38 -23.25 -1.57
C PRO A 93 -17.29 -23.37 -2.63
N PRO A 94 -16.64 -22.27 -3.03
CA PRO A 94 -15.54 -22.32 -3.98
C PRO A 94 -14.40 -23.18 -3.43
N SER A 95 -13.69 -23.88 -4.33
CA SER A 95 -12.50 -24.63 -3.92
C SER A 95 -11.47 -23.68 -3.27
N PRO A 96 -10.61 -24.16 -2.35
CA PRO A 96 -9.59 -23.32 -1.73
C PRO A 96 -8.69 -22.60 -2.74
N GLN A 97 -8.37 -23.24 -3.87
CA GLN A 97 -7.60 -22.60 -4.94
C GLN A 97 -8.39 -21.48 -5.62
N LEU A 98 -9.67 -21.70 -5.93
CA LEU A 98 -10.54 -20.68 -6.52
C LEU A 98 -10.71 -19.50 -5.57
N HIS A 99 -10.93 -19.77 -4.27
CA HIS A 99 -11.00 -18.73 -3.24
C HIS A 99 -9.72 -17.89 -3.18
N ALA A 100 -8.55 -18.53 -3.17
CA ALA A 100 -7.27 -17.80 -3.19
C ALA A 100 -7.03 -17.01 -4.49
N CYS A 101 -7.57 -17.48 -5.62
CA CYS A 101 -7.55 -16.72 -6.87
C CYS A 101 -8.50 -15.51 -6.82
N MET A 102 -9.69 -15.68 -6.24
CA MET A 102 -10.65 -14.60 -6.01
C MET A 102 -10.07 -13.54 -5.08
N ASP A 103 -9.47 -13.94 -3.96
CA ASP A 103 -8.81 -13.03 -3.03
C ASP A 103 -7.72 -12.23 -3.74
N ARG A 104 -6.85 -12.89 -4.53
CA ARG A 104 -5.81 -12.21 -5.31
C ARG A 104 -6.37 -11.28 -6.38
N ALA A 105 -7.43 -11.69 -7.09
CA ALA A 105 -8.07 -10.87 -8.11
C ALA A 105 -8.75 -9.64 -7.49
N TRP A 106 -9.43 -9.83 -6.36
CA TRP A 106 -10.04 -8.79 -5.57
C TRP A 106 -9.00 -7.83 -5.00
N GLU A 107 -7.89 -8.34 -4.45
CA GLU A 107 -6.76 -7.54 -3.98
C GLU A 107 -6.08 -6.77 -5.12
N SER A 108 -6.06 -7.33 -6.34
CA SER A 108 -5.51 -6.68 -7.54
C SER A 108 -6.45 -5.63 -8.12
N TRP A 109 -7.76 -5.82 -7.94
CA TRP A 109 -8.79 -4.84 -8.29
C TRP A 109 -8.89 -3.74 -7.23
N TYR A 110 -8.53 -4.07 -5.98
CA TYR A 110 -8.42 -3.09 -4.91
C TYR A 110 -7.38 -2.04 -5.29
N PRO A 111 -7.72 -0.75 -5.15
CA PRO A 111 -6.82 0.32 -5.55
C PRO A 111 -5.49 0.13 -4.81
N GLU A 112 -4.40 0.12 -5.58
CA GLU A 112 -3.03 0.17 -5.05
C GLU A 112 -2.54 -1.13 -4.37
N GLY A 113 -3.26 -2.25 -4.52
CA GLY A 113 -2.82 -3.56 -4.02
C GLY A 113 -2.79 -3.65 -2.49
N VAL A 114 -3.69 -2.93 -1.81
CA VAL A 114 -3.80 -2.96 -0.35
C VAL A 114 -4.61 -4.19 0.08
N SER A 115 -3.96 -5.14 0.75
CA SER A 115 -4.63 -6.34 1.28
C SER A 115 -5.46 -6.05 2.52
N TRP A 116 -6.41 -6.94 2.85
CA TRP A 116 -7.16 -6.86 4.11
C TRP A 116 -6.24 -6.87 5.35
N ARG A 117 -5.14 -7.62 5.29
CA ARG A 117 -4.12 -7.66 6.36
C ARG A 117 -3.45 -6.31 6.55
N ASP A 118 -3.20 -5.56 5.47
CA ASP A 118 -2.62 -4.23 5.55
C ASP A 118 -3.60 -3.22 6.15
N ILE A 119 -4.89 -3.33 5.84
CA ILE A 119 -5.95 -2.53 6.45
C ILE A 119 -5.98 -2.78 7.97
N GLN A 120 -6.01 -4.05 8.40
CA GLN A 120 -6.01 -4.41 9.83
C GLN A 120 -4.77 -3.89 10.57
N ARG A 121 -3.58 -3.98 9.96
CA ARG A 121 -2.35 -3.42 10.54
C ARG A 121 -2.42 -1.91 10.66
N THR A 122 -2.96 -1.23 9.66
CA THR A 122 -3.09 0.23 9.64
C THR A 122 -4.06 0.71 10.71
N ILE A 123 -5.18 0.01 10.93
CA ILE A 123 -6.09 0.29 12.05
C ILE A 123 -5.34 0.25 13.38
N LYS A 124 -4.52 -0.77 13.62
CA LYS A 124 -3.72 -0.88 14.86
C LYS A 124 -2.71 0.26 15.00
N VAL A 125 -2.09 0.69 13.90
CA VAL A 125 -1.18 1.86 13.90
C VAL A 125 -1.94 3.12 14.28
N ILE A 126 -3.09 3.39 13.65
CA ILE A 126 -3.93 4.56 13.94
C ILE A 126 -4.36 4.56 15.41
N GLN A 127 -4.82 3.42 15.95
CA GLN A 127 -5.23 3.29 17.35
C GLN A 127 -4.11 3.63 18.33
N ARG A 128 -2.89 3.09 18.11
CA ARG A 128 -1.72 3.38 18.95
C ARG A 128 -1.32 4.85 18.89
N VAL A 129 -1.37 5.44 17.71
CA VAL A 129 -1.01 6.84 17.50
C VAL A 129 -2.03 7.78 18.15
N ASP A 130 -3.32 7.49 18.04
CA ASP A 130 -4.38 8.23 18.73
C ASP A 130 -4.26 8.12 20.25
N GLU A 131 -3.97 6.93 20.79
CA GLU A 131 -3.65 6.75 22.21
C GLU A 131 -2.44 7.59 22.64
N GLN A 132 -1.37 7.58 21.85
CA GLN A 132 -0.17 8.38 22.11
C GLN A 132 -0.44 9.89 22.03
N LEU A 133 -1.20 10.36 21.04
CA LEU A 133 -1.59 11.77 20.91
C LEU A 133 -2.38 12.27 22.11
N ARG A 134 -3.20 11.41 22.72
CA ARG A 134 -3.98 11.75 23.92
C ARG A 134 -3.12 11.74 25.18
N ALA A 135 -2.24 10.75 25.30
CA ALA A 135 -1.35 10.62 26.46
C ALA A 135 -0.27 11.72 26.48
N THR A 136 0.25 12.08 25.31
CA THR A 136 1.32 13.06 25.16
C THR A 136 1.12 13.87 23.88
N PRO A 137 0.30 14.93 23.94
CA PRO A 137 0.06 15.80 22.79
C PRO A 137 1.38 16.44 22.32
N PRO A 138 1.70 16.42 21.02
CA PRO A 138 2.90 17.06 20.50
C PRO A 138 2.84 18.58 20.70
N GLU A 139 3.89 19.15 21.27
CA GLU A 139 4.03 20.59 21.45
C GLU A 139 4.61 21.23 20.18
N GLY A 140 3.70 21.70 19.33
CA GLY A 140 4.04 22.43 18.11
C GLY A 140 4.18 21.58 16.85
N GLU A 141 4.37 22.27 15.74
CA GLU A 141 4.30 21.67 14.40
C GLU A 141 5.47 20.72 14.10
N SER A 142 6.67 21.03 14.59
CA SER A 142 7.85 20.18 14.40
C SER A 142 7.68 18.81 15.07
N ALA A 143 7.17 18.78 16.30
CA ALA A 143 6.89 17.54 17.02
C ALA A 143 5.83 16.69 16.29
N LEU A 144 4.81 17.33 15.73
CA LEU A 144 3.79 16.65 14.94
C LEU A 144 4.35 16.03 13.65
N VAL A 145 5.24 16.74 12.95
CA VAL A 145 5.90 16.22 11.73
C VAL A 145 6.78 15.02 12.05
N VAL A 146 7.54 15.07 13.16
CA VAL A 146 8.36 13.93 13.61
C VAL A 146 7.49 12.71 13.91
N LEU A 147 6.38 12.91 14.62
CA LEU A 147 5.41 11.83 14.87
C LEU A 147 4.85 11.28 13.55
N ALA A 148 4.49 12.14 12.60
CA ALA A 148 3.99 11.73 11.28
C ALA A 148 5.00 10.88 10.52
N GLU A 149 6.30 11.18 10.58
CA GLU A 149 7.33 10.36 9.96
C GLU A 149 7.39 8.95 10.58
N VAL A 150 7.36 8.86 11.92
CA VAL A 150 7.36 7.59 12.64
C VAL A 150 6.11 6.78 12.31
N THR A 151 4.94 7.42 12.32
CA THR A 151 3.67 6.81 11.92
C THR A 151 3.76 6.29 10.50
N ARG A 152 4.21 7.12 9.54
CA ARG A 152 4.34 6.74 8.13
C ARG A 152 5.28 5.56 7.93
N ARG A 153 6.41 5.51 8.64
CA ARG A 153 7.36 4.39 8.58
C ARG A 153 6.76 3.08 9.09
N SER A 154 5.82 3.18 10.05
CA SER A 154 5.11 2.05 10.65
C SER A 154 3.96 1.51 9.79
N LEU A 155 3.55 2.24 8.74
CA LEU A 155 2.53 1.78 7.81
C LEU A 155 3.04 0.65 6.90
N PRO A 156 2.15 -0.26 6.48
CA PRO A 156 2.48 -1.25 5.43
C PRO A 156 3.02 -0.59 4.16
N SER A 157 3.89 -1.30 3.45
CA SER A 157 4.60 -0.74 2.28
C SER A 157 3.65 -0.25 1.17
N ALA A 158 2.54 -0.96 0.93
CA ALA A 158 1.51 -0.54 -0.03
C ALA A 158 0.92 0.82 0.34
N ILE A 159 0.48 0.98 1.58
CA ILE A 159 -0.15 2.21 2.08
C ILE A 159 0.87 3.35 2.17
N ARG A 160 2.10 3.07 2.60
CA ARG A 160 3.17 4.07 2.70
C ARG A 160 3.56 4.68 1.35
N ARG A 161 3.41 3.94 0.25
CA ARG A 161 3.65 4.42 -1.12
C ARG A 161 2.61 5.45 -1.56
N ILE A 162 1.37 5.30 -1.11
CA ILE A 162 0.23 6.13 -1.53
C ILE A 162 -0.12 7.23 -0.52
N ALA A 163 0.32 7.09 0.74
CA ALA A 163 0.14 8.09 1.78
C ALA A 163 1.39 9.00 1.88
N PRO A 164 1.38 10.19 1.25
CA PRO A 164 2.47 11.15 1.42
C PRO A 164 2.51 11.67 2.86
N LEU A 165 3.67 12.20 3.28
CA LEU A 165 3.85 12.67 4.65
C LEU A 165 2.84 13.77 5.03
N SER A 166 2.50 14.66 4.10
CA SER A 166 1.48 15.70 4.28
C SER A 166 0.11 15.13 4.67
N THR A 167 -0.29 14.01 4.05
CA THR A 167 -1.54 13.31 4.37
C THR A 167 -1.51 12.76 5.78
N VAL A 168 -0.38 12.17 6.20
CA VAL A 168 -0.21 11.65 7.57
C VAL A 168 -0.24 12.79 8.59
N VAL A 169 0.45 13.91 8.34
CA VAL A 169 0.40 15.10 9.21
C VAL A 169 -1.04 15.60 9.33
N SER A 170 -1.75 15.74 8.22
CA SER A 170 -3.15 16.19 8.23
C SER A 170 -4.05 15.24 9.02
N MET A 171 -3.86 13.93 8.87
CA MET A 171 -4.56 12.91 9.63
C MET A 171 -4.30 13.04 11.14
N LEU A 172 -3.04 13.27 11.57
CA LEU A 172 -2.73 13.49 12.99
C LEU A 172 -3.41 14.74 13.54
N ARG A 173 -3.49 15.83 12.76
CA ARG A 173 -4.21 17.05 13.18
C ARG A 173 -5.70 16.78 13.38
N GLU A 174 -6.31 15.97 12.52
CA GLU A 174 -7.72 15.59 12.64
C GLU A 174 -7.94 14.73 13.88
N LEU A 175 -7.10 13.73 14.11
CA LEU A 175 -7.14 12.90 15.33
C LEU A 175 -6.97 13.74 16.61
N GLN A 176 -6.12 14.77 16.59
CA GLN A 176 -5.92 15.66 17.74
C GLN A 176 -7.12 16.57 18.02
N ARG A 177 -7.86 16.99 16.98
CA ARG A 177 -9.00 17.92 17.10
C ARG A 177 -10.31 17.22 17.44
N GLU A 178 -10.51 16.01 16.91
CA GLU A 178 -11.80 15.35 16.93
C GLU A 178 -12.09 14.71 18.30
N ARG A 179 -13.27 15.00 18.86
CA ARG A 179 -13.67 14.45 20.17
C ARG A 179 -14.19 13.03 20.07
N ILE A 180 -14.77 12.65 18.92
CA ILE A 180 -15.35 11.32 18.68
C ILE A 180 -14.30 10.41 18.07
N GLN A 181 -13.73 9.54 18.91
CA GLN A 181 -12.62 8.67 18.57
C GLN A 181 -12.87 7.79 17.34
N SER A 182 -14.02 7.11 17.30
CA SER A 182 -14.34 6.15 16.24
C SER A 182 -14.51 6.81 14.87
N LEU A 183 -15.03 8.04 14.83
CA LEU A 183 -15.19 8.81 13.61
C LEU A 183 -13.82 9.27 13.08
N ALA A 184 -12.98 9.82 13.95
CA ALA A 184 -11.64 10.29 13.62
C ALA A 184 -10.77 9.17 13.07
N GLN A 185 -10.79 7.99 13.71
CA GLN A 185 -10.04 6.82 13.26
C GLN A 185 -10.52 6.30 11.89
N ARG A 186 -11.83 6.34 11.63
CA ARG A 186 -12.40 5.96 10.32
C ARG A 186 -11.98 6.93 9.23
N GLN A 187 -12.08 8.24 9.48
CA GLN A 187 -11.64 9.26 8.53
C GLN A 187 -10.14 9.15 8.24
N ALA A 188 -9.34 8.94 9.30
CA ALA A 188 -7.92 8.69 9.18
C ALA A 188 -7.61 7.48 8.29
N LEU A 189 -8.34 6.38 8.46
CA LEU A 189 -8.19 5.18 7.64
C LEU A 189 -8.53 5.46 6.17
N VAL A 190 -9.69 6.03 5.89
CA VAL A 190 -10.13 6.36 4.52
C VAL A 190 -9.11 7.24 3.81
N LYS A 191 -8.57 8.22 4.53
CA LYS A 191 -7.58 9.18 4.04
C LYS A 191 -6.23 8.53 3.75
N LEU A 192 -5.73 7.69 4.65
CA LEU A 192 -4.48 6.95 4.43
C LEU A 192 -4.58 5.96 3.26
N LEU A 193 -5.76 5.40 3.03
CA LEU A 193 -5.99 4.47 1.94
C LEU A 193 -6.24 5.16 0.59
N GLY A 194 -6.28 6.50 0.55
CA GLY A 194 -6.56 7.26 -0.68
C GLY A 194 -7.94 6.98 -1.26
N TRP A 195 -8.86 6.40 -0.46
CA TRP A 195 -10.19 6.02 -0.95
C TRP A 195 -11.05 7.22 -1.29
N GLN A 196 -10.86 8.35 -0.59
CA GLN A 196 -11.55 9.59 -0.92
C GLN A 196 -11.17 10.09 -2.31
N ASP A 197 -9.87 10.22 -2.60
CA ASP A 197 -9.38 10.66 -3.91
C ASP A 197 -9.80 9.71 -5.04
N MET A 198 -9.91 8.42 -4.75
CA MET A 198 -10.45 7.46 -5.71
C MET A 198 -11.93 7.73 -6.01
N VAL A 199 -12.76 7.86 -4.97
CA VAL A 199 -14.21 8.10 -5.13
C VAL A 199 -14.45 9.40 -5.88
N GLU A 200 -13.70 10.45 -5.58
CA GLU A 200 -13.79 11.74 -6.28
C GLU A 200 -13.40 11.62 -7.77
N ARG A 201 -12.32 10.90 -8.09
CA ARG A 201 -11.94 10.61 -9.49
C ARG A 201 -13.02 9.82 -10.23
N TRP A 202 -13.63 8.84 -9.58
CA TRP A 202 -14.71 8.05 -10.17
C TRP A 202 -15.95 8.90 -10.41
N ALA A 203 -16.35 9.72 -9.43
CA ALA A 203 -17.47 10.64 -9.57
C ALA A 203 -17.24 11.62 -10.73
N HIS A 204 -16.05 12.20 -10.83
CA HIS A 204 -15.68 13.08 -11.93
C HIS A 204 -15.79 12.36 -13.29
N ARG A 205 -15.30 11.12 -13.37
CA ARG A 205 -15.38 10.32 -14.61
C ARG A 205 -16.82 10.00 -15.01
N VAL A 206 -17.69 9.67 -14.05
CA VAL A 206 -19.11 9.42 -14.31
C VAL A 206 -19.80 10.69 -14.82
N ILE A 207 -19.53 11.85 -14.21
CA ILE A 207 -20.08 13.14 -14.66
C ILE A 207 -19.65 13.44 -16.10
N GLN A 208 -18.38 13.21 -16.45
CA GLN A 208 -17.90 13.38 -17.83
C GLN A 208 -18.68 12.49 -18.80
N LEU A 209 -18.82 11.19 -18.49
CA LEU A 209 -19.52 10.24 -19.35
C LEU A 209 -21.00 10.58 -19.56
N VAL A 210 -21.66 11.11 -18.53
CA VAL A 210 -23.07 11.57 -18.62
C VAL A 210 -23.20 12.82 -19.49
N ASN A 211 -22.19 13.68 -19.52
CA ASN A 211 -22.21 14.90 -20.34
C ASN A 211 -21.79 14.65 -21.80
N GLU A 212 -21.14 13.52 -22.09
CA GLU A 212 -20.69 13.13 -23.43
C GLU A 212 -21.73 12.31 -24.22
N GLY A 213 -22.77 11.80 -23.57
CA GLY A 213 -23.85 10.99 -24.17
C GLY A 213 -25.18 11.71 -24.25
#